data_AF-A0AAD7DY40-F1
#
_entry.id   AF-A0AAD7DY40-F1
#
_cell.length_a   1.000
_cell.length_b   1.000
_cell.length_c   1.000
_cell.angle_alpha   90.00
_cell.angle_beta   90.00
_cell.angle_gamma   90.00
#
_symmetry.space_group_name_H-M   'P 1'
#
loop_
_entity.id
_entity.type
_entity.pdbx_description
1 polymer ?
#
loop_
_entity_poly.entity_id
_entity_poly.type
_entity_poly.pdbx_seq_one_letter_code
_entity_poly.pdbx_strand_id
1 'polypeptide(L)' 'FDNAKPSSATTRMYADLSRPQCSILTQLRTAHVGLNAFLYRFHLAPSPDCDHCSPAPAFAANA' A
#
# COMPACT_ATOMS: atom_id res chain seq x y z
N PHE A 1 7.10 -5.33 -1.89
CA PHE A 1 6.83 -5.35 -0.43
C PHE A 1 8.05 -4.77 0.25
N ASP A 2 7.87 -3.71 1.05
CA ASP A 2 8.98 -3.08 1.76
C ASP A 2 9.17 -3.81 3.11
N ASN A 3 10.21 -4.64 3.18
CA ASN A 3 10.60 -5.34 4.42
C ASN A 3 11.57 -4.50 5.27
N ALA A 4 11.93 -3.29 4.84
CA ALA A 4 12.82 -2.44 5.60
C ALA A 4 12.13 -1.94 6.86
N LYS A 5 12.88 -1.96 7.97
CA LYS A 5 12.47 -1.32 9.22
C LYS A 5 12.17 0.16 8.94
N PRO A 6 11.07 0.74 9.49
CA PRO A 6 10.80 2.16 9.37
C PRO A 6 12.02 2.97 9.81
N SER A 7 12.50 3.84 8.93
CA SER A 7 13.55 4.80 9.25
C SER A 7 12.96 5.97 10.06
N SER A 8 13.82 6.80 10.66
CA SER A 8 13.38 8.01 11.37
C SER A 8 12.57 8.97 10.49
N ALA A 9 12.87 9.02 9.19
CA ALA A 9 12.09 9.79 8.22
C ALA A 9 10.68 9.22 8.06
N THR A 10 10.55 7.89 7.99
CA THR A 10 9.26 7.21 7.89
C THR A 10 8.44 7.45 9.16
N THR A 11 9.05 7.36 10.34
CA THR A 11 8.39 7.67 11.62
C THR A 11 7.90 9.11 11.69
N ARG A 12 8.69 10.07 11.19
CA ARG A 12 8.27 11.48 11.13
C ARG A 12 7.05 11.67 10.23
N MET A 13 6.98 10.98 9.08
CA MET A 13 5.79 11.03 8.21
C MET A 13 4.53 10.52 8.92
N TYR A 14 4.63 9.49 9.76
CA TYR A 14 3.49 8.98 10.52
C TYR A 14 3.06 9.89 11.68
N ALA A 15 3.95 10.77 12.18
CA ALA A 15 3.66 11.61 13.34
C ALA A 15 2.56 12.65 13.07
N ASP A 16 2.49 13.16 11.84
CA ASP A 16 1.53 14.20 11.44
C ASP A 16 0.22 13.63 10.88
N LEU A 17 0.08 12.30 10.86
CA LEU A 17 -1.05 11.61 10.26
C LEU A 17 -2.01 11.06 11.31
N SER A 18 -3.30 11.08 10.96
CA SER A 18 -4.34 10.43 11.76
C SER A 18 -4.21 8.90 11.69
N ARG A 19 -4.71 8.20 12.72
CA ARG A 19 -4.69 6.72 12.76
C ARG A 19 -5.23 6.04 11.48
N PRO A 20 -6.34 6.51 10.85
CA PRO A 20 -6.80 5.94 9.58
C PRO A 20 -5.79 6.10 8.44
N GLN A 21 -5.16 7.27 8.32
CA GLN A 21 -4.13 7.52 7.30
C GLN A 21 -2.89 6.64 7.52
N CYS A 22 -2.46 6.48 8.77
CA CYS A 22 -1.38 5.56 9.13
C CYS A 22 -1.69 4.10 8.75
N SER A 23 -2.94 3.67 8.97
CA SER A 23 -3.40 2.32 8.60
C SER A 23 -3.29 2.09 7.09
N ILE A 24 -3.78 3.04 6.28
CA ILE A 24 -3.69 2.97 4.81
C ILE A 24 -2.23 2.88 4.36
N LEU A 25 -1.35 3.75 4.86
CA LEU A 25 0.07 3.71 4.51
C LEU A 25 0.74 2.39 4.89
N THR A 26 0.35 1.80 6.03
CA THR A 26 0.85 0.50 6.45
C THR A 26 0.44 -0.59 5.49
N GLN A 27 -0.85 -0.64 5.11
CA GLN A 27 -1.37 -1.61 4.14
C GLN A 27 -0.70 -1.49 2.77
N LEU A 28 -0.44 -0.27 2.31
CA LEU A 28 0.26 -0.01 1.05
C LEU A 28 1.74 -0.45 1.12
N ARG A 29 2.45 -0.16 2.22
CA ARG A 29 3.86 -0.53 2.40
C ARG A 29 4.07 -2.04 2.48
N THR A 30 3.21 -2.74 3.20
CA THR A 30 3.24 -4.20 3.32
C THR A 30 2.67 -4.92 2.11
N ALA A 31 2.19 -4.17 1.10
CA ALA A 31 1.48 -4.69 -0.06
C ALA A 31 0.24 -5.54 0.31
N HIS A 32 -0.36 -5.30 1.49
CA HIS A 32 -1.66 -5.86 1.86
C HIS A 32 -2.77 -5.33 0.95
N VAL A 33 -2.64 -4.08 0.50
CA VAL A 33 -3.43 -3.49 -0.57
C VAL A 33 -2.48 -3.00 -1.65
N GLY A 34 -2.76 -3.33 -2.91
CA GLY A 34 -2.01 -2.82 -4.05
C GLY A 34 -2.18 -1.31 -4.21
N LEU A 35 -1.10 -0.59 -4.49
CA LEU A 35 -1.14 0.87 -4.69
C LEU A 35 -2.12 1.26 -5.81
N ASN A 36 -2.00 0.61 -6.97
CA ASN A 36 -2.89 0.86 -8.10
C ASN A 36 -4.34 0.52 -7.76
N ALA A 37 -4.59 -0.61 -7.10
CA ALA A 37 -5.93 -0.98 -6.64
C ALA A 37 -6.53 0.06 -5.69
N PHE A 38 -5.74 0.61 -4.76
CA PHE A 38 -6.18 1.70 -3.89
C PHE A 38 -6.50 2.97 -4.68
N LEU A 39 -5.61 3.40 -5.58
CA LEU A 39 -5.78 4.60 -6.39
C LEU A 39 -6.94 4.48 -7.40
N TYR A 40 -7.16 3.29 -7.96
CA TYR A 40 -8.24 3.00 -8.90
C TYR A 40 -9.62 3.21 -8.27
N ARG A 41 -9.78 2.88 -6.97
CA ARG A 41 -11.03 3.15 -6.22
C ARG A 41 -11.38 4.64 -6.15
N PHE A 42 -10.39 5.52 -6.27
CA PHE A 42 -10.58 6.97 -6.32
C PHE A 42 -10.50 7.53 -7.74
N HIS A 43 -10.46 6.67 -8.77
CA HIS A 43 -10.28 7.04 -10.18
C HIS A 43 -8.97 7.82 -10.45
N LEU A 44 -7.94 7.61 -9.63
CA LEU A 44 -6.63 8.25 -9.77
C LEU A 44 -5.61 7.39 -10.53
N ALA A 45 -5.91 6.11 -10.72
CA ALA A 45 -5.14 5.20 -11.56
C ALA A 45 -6.01 4.66 -12.70
N PRO A 46 -5.44 4.37 -13.89
CA PRO A 46 -6.19 3.86 -15.04
C PRO A 46 -6.60 2.38 -14.88
N SER A 47 -5.86 1.60 -14.11
CA SER A 47 -6.10 0.18 -13.84
C SER A 47 -5.73 -0.14 -12.39
N PRO A 48 -6.43 -1.09 -11.72
CA PRO A 48 -6.02 -1.59 -10.41
C PRO A 48 -4.75 -2.45 -10.47
N ASP A 49 -4.43 -3.01 -11.64
CA ASP A 49 -3.27 -3.85 -11.87
C ASP A 49 -2.11 -3.02 -12.46
N CYS A 50 -0.88 -3.52 -12.33
CA CYS A 50 0.30 -2.86 -12.89
C CYS A 50 0.92 -3.76 -13.96
N ASP A 51 1.00 -3.27 -15.19
CA ASP A 51 1.53 -4.03 -16.34
C ASP A 51 3.02 -4.35 -16.22
N HIS A 52 3.75 -3.61 -15.37
CA HIS A 52 5.19 -3.77 -15.14
C HIS A 52 5.53 -4.56 -13.88
N CYS A 53 4.60 -4.69 -12.95
CA CYS A 53 4.80 -5.54 -11.80
C CYS A 53 4.31 -6.95 -12.16
N SER A 54 5.16 -7.96 -12.06
CA SER A 54 4.63 -9.33 -12.02
C SER A 54 3.61 -9.41 -10.87
N PRO A 55 2.46 -10.09 -11.06
CA PRO A 55 1.56 -10.35 -9.95
C PRO A 55 2.36 -11.12 -8.90
N ALA A 56 2.73 -10.44 -7.81
CA ALA A 56 3.20 -11.12 -6.63
C ALA A 56 2.10 -12.11 -6.22
N PRO A 57 2.45 -13.32 -5.74
CA PRO A 57 1.48 -14.37 -5.51
C PRO A 57 0.34 -13.80 -4.67
N ALA A 58 -0.87 -13.87 -5.23
CA ALA A 58 -2.09 -13.47 -4.56
C ALA A 58 -2.05 -14.06 -3.15
N PHE A 59 -1.88 -13.20 -2.13
CA PHE A 59 -2.16 -13.64 -0.78
C PHE A 59 -3.64 -14.02 -0.80
N ALA A 60 -3.82 -15.33 -0.72
CA ALA A 60 -5.02 -16.05 -1.06
C ALA A 60 -6.26 -15.32 -0.54
N ALA A 61 -7.23 -15.16 -1.44
CA ALA A 61 -8.61 -15.20 -1.06
C ALA A 61 -8.80 -16.34 -0.05
N ASN A 62 -9.09 -16.00 1.20
CA ASN A 62 -9.80 -16.89 2.10
C ASN A 62 -10.84 -16.04 2.83
N ALA A 63 -12.07 -16.51 2.63
CA ALA A 63 -13.31 -16.12 3.26
C ALA A 63 -13.24 -16.23 4.79
#